data_AF-A0A7S3TRM6-F1
#
_entry.id   AF-A0A7S3TRM6-F1
#
_cell.length_a   1.000
_cell.length_b   1.000
_cell.length_c   1.000
_cell.angle_alpha   90.00
_cell.angle_beta   90.00
_cell.angle_gamma   90.00
#
_symmetry.space_group_name_H-M   'P 1'
#
loop_
_entity.id
_entity.type
_entity.pdbx_description
1 polymer ?
#
loop_
_entity_poly.entity_id
_entity_poly.type
_entity_poly.pdbx_seq_one_letter_code
_entity_poly.pdbx_strand_id
1 'polypeptide(L)'
;VYSWGSGSYERGRETLSPRISPISSHISSQVQVVKSEAARLLTAPPEGAPRLHLFLAELMDSGGLGESLLSLASAARRGGLLLPAAPLLPARIRVWATLVELQGCGTALDSAELVPSRLSGVALWPWLRYRHRRSYSAVDLAAAEYAPLTDECLVFSAVVGDAPPADRLVALTAQASGEANAVVWVWEADLDDSGAPPLTNAPWAARTHWRQAVKLLPAYPRITPHISPYLPISPHISYGTRPRRVLGAPARLWPLLSLSRAHGASPYLPIS
;
A
#
# COMPACT_ATOMS: atom_id res chain seq x y z
N VAL A 1 16.69 5.21 -11.58
CA VAL A 1 16.89 5.74 -10.20
C VAL A 1 17.05 4.53 -9.30
N TYR A 2 18.16 4.41 -8.57
CA TYR A 2 18.30 3.39 -7.52
C TYR A 2 18.35 4.13 -6.19
N SER A 3 17.41 3.82 -5.30
CA SER A 3 17.40 4.25 -3.90
C SER A 3 17.90 3.10 -3.05
N TRP A 4 18.95 3.34 -2.25
CA TRP A 4 19.40 2.41 -1.22
C TRP A 4 19.16 3.07 0.14
N GLY A 5 18.35 2.40 0.96
CA GLY A 5 18.07 2.82 2.33
C GLY A 5 19.32 2.67 3.20
N SER A 6 19.62 3.71 3.98
CA SER A 6 20.71 3.72 4.95
C SER A 6 20.39 2.82 6.14
N GLY A 7 20.92 1.59 6.12
CA GLY A 7 20.99 0.72 7.29
C GLY A 7 22.38 0.77 7.91
N SER A 8 22.51 1.41 9.07
CA SER A 8 23.70 1.33 9.91
C SER A 8 23.74 -0.02 10.63
N TYR A 9 24.72 -0.87 10.31
CA TYR A 9 25.09 -2.02 11.14
C TYR A 9 26.61 -2.13 11.19
N GLU A 10 27.19 -1.65 12.29
CA GLU A 10 28.58 -1.94 12.67
C GLU A 10 28.62 -3.21 13.54
N ARG A 11 29.19 -4.30 13.03
CA ARG A 11 30.41 -4.96 13.55
C ARG A 11 30.49 -6.43 13.12
N GLY A 12 31.60 -6.76 12.46
CA GLY A 12 32.04 -8.10 12.12
C GLY A 12 33.08 -8.02 11.02
N ARG A 13 34.34 -7.73 11.39
CA ARG A 13 35.47 -7.61 10.46
C ARG A 13 35.80 -8.98 9.85
N GLU A 14 35.35 -9.21 8.63
CA GLU A 14 36.10 -9.92 7.60
C GLU A 14 36.06 -9.06 6.33
N THR A 15 37.21 -8.53 5.92
CA THR A 15 37.37 -7.68 4.74
C THR A 15 37.30 -8.53 3.48
N LEU A 16 36.09 -8.91 3.07
CA LEU A 16 35.78 -9.18 1.68
C LEU A 16 35.46 -7.84 1.02
N SER A 17 36.48 -7.20 0.44
CA SER A 17 36.26 -6.05 -0.44
C SER A 17 35.28 -6.48 -1.54
N PRO A 18 34.07 -5.89 -1.63
CA PRO A 18 33.18 -6.20 -2.73
C PRO A 18 33.90 -5.78 -4.02
N ARG A 19 34.23 -6.76 -4.87
CA ARG A 19 34.63 -6.50 -6.24
C ARG A 19 33.41 -5.98 -6.98
N ILE A 20 33.19 -4.67 -6.88
CA ILE A 20 32.33 -3.97 -7.83
C ILE A 20 33.11 -3.98 -9.14
N SER A 21 32.82 -4.95 -10.00
CA SER A 21 33.29 -4.91 -11.38
C SER A 21 32.89 -3.57 -11.97
N PRO A 22 33.82 -2.77 -12.53
CA PRO A 22 33.45 -1.53 -13.17
C PRO A 22 32.43 -1.84 -14.25
N ILE A 23 31.30 -1.13 -14.23
CA ILE A 23 30.35 -1.12 -15.33
C ILE A 23 31.18 -0.86 -16.59
N SER A 24 31.08 -1.77 -17.57
CA SER A 24 31.80 -1.66 -18.86
C SER A 24 31.73 -0.22 -19.38
N SER A 25 32.87 0.32 -19.84
CA SER A 25 32.99 1.70 -20.35
C SER A 25 31.94 2.05 -21.41
N HIS A 26 31.40 1.05 -22.10
CA HIS A 26 30.32 1.19 -23.08
C HIS A 26 28.95 1.54 -22.49
N ILE A 27 28.62 1.11 -21.28
CA ILE A 27 27.32 1.43 -20.65
C ILE A 27 27.34 2.85 -20.07
N SER A 28 28.49 3.28 -19.55
CA SER A 28 28.66 4.60 -18.92
C SER A 28 28.38 5.75 -19.89
N SER A 29 28.70 5.59 -21.18
CA SER A 29 28.42 6.62 -22.20
C SER A 29 26.95 6.70 -22.62
N GLN A 30 26.12 5.70 -22.27
CA GLN A 30 24.71 5.62 -22.66
C GLN A 30 23.75 5.90 -21.50
N VAL A 31 24.26 5.94 -20.26
CA VAL A 31 23.45 6.09 -19.05
C VAL A 31 23.84 7.35 -18.31
N GLN A 32 22.93 8.31 -18.25
CA GLN A 32 23.06 9.47 -17.37
C GLN A 32 22.38 9.21 -16.03
N VAL A 33 23.16 9.22 -14.95
CA VAL A 33 22.63 9.15 -13.59
C VAL A 33 22.43 10.55 -13.05
N VAL A 34 21.19 10.89 -12.74
CA VAL A 34 20.84 12.19 -12.15
C VAL A 34 20.50 11.99 -10.67
N LYS A 35 21.30 12.58 -9.78
CA LYS A 35 21.03 12.59 -8.34
C LYS A 35 20.09 13.75 -8.01
N SER A 36 18.80 13.46 -7.99
CA SER A 36 17.75 14.42 -7.61
C SER A 36 16.55 13.69 -7.03
N GLU A 37 15.71 14.43 -6.32
CA GLU A 37 14.33 14.00 -6.08
C GLU A 37 13.58 14.00 -7.42
N ALA A 38 12.97 12.86 -7.78
CA ALA A 38 12.30 12.70 -9.06
C ALA A 38 11.21 13.76 -9.25
N ALA A 39 10.40 14.02 -8.21
CA ALA A 39 9.34 15.04 -8.25
C ALA A 39 9.86 16.40 -8.73
N ARG A 40 11.04 16.83 -8.29
CA ARG A 40 11.64 18.11 -8.69
C ARG A 40 12.05 18.15 -10.17
N LEU A 41 12.58 17.05 -10.70
CA LEU A 41 12.94 16.94 -12.12
C LEU A 41 11.72 16.89 -13.03
N LEU A 42 10.65 16.23 -12.57
CA LEU A 42 9.44 16.01 -13.37
C LEU A 42 8.57 17.27 -13.49
N THR A 43 8.60 18.17 -12.50
CA THR A 43 7.83 19.42 -12.53
C THR A 43 8.50 20.54 -13.31
N ALA A 44 9.82 20.48 -13.50
CA ALA A 44 10.59 21.50 -14.20
C ALA A 44 11.76 20.83 -14.93
N PRO A 45 11.50 20.13 -16.05
CA PRO A 45 12.57 19.57 -16.85
C PRO A 45 13.51 20.69 -17.31
N PRO A 46 14.84 20.42 -17.42
CA PRO A 46 15.78 21.41 -17.93
C PRO A 46 15.33 21.92 -19.30
N GLU A 47 15.47 23.22 -19.52
CA GLU A 47 15.15 23.82 -20.81
C GLU A 47 15.97 23.15 -21.92
N GLY A 48 15.30 22.74 -23.00
CA GLY A 48 15.93 22.00 -24.10
C GLY A 48 16.17 20.50 -23.85
N ALA A 49 15.75 19.95 -22.70
CA ALA A 49 15.84 18.51 -22.48
C ALA A 49 15.01 17.74 -23.52
N PRO A 50 15.57 16.68 -24.14
CA PRO A 50 14.84 15.88 -25.11
C PRO A 50 13.67 15.17 -24.42
N ARG A 51 12.55 15.07 -25.13
CA ARG A 51 11.43 14.25 -24.66
C ARG A 51 11.82 12.77 -24.70
N LEU A 52 11.39 12.05 -23.67
CA LEU A 52 11.69 10.64 -23.50
C LEU A 52 10.63 9.77 -24.19
N HIS A 53 11.10 8.66 -24.76
CA HIS A 53 10.26 7.70 -25.47
C HIS A 53 9.65 6.64 -24.54
N LEU A 54 10.15 6.51 -23.32
CA LEU A 54 9.75 5.47 -22.38
C LEU A 54 9.84 6.01 -20.95
N PHE A 55 8.83 5.71 -20.15
CA PHE A 55 8.89 5.80 -18.70
C PHE A 55 9.01 4.38 -18.12
N LEU A 56 10.04 4.13 -17.32
CA LEU A 56 10.22 2.85 -16.63
C LEU A 56 10.47 3.13 -15.15
N ALA A 57 9.68 2.50 -14.28
CA ALA A 57 9.79 2.68 -12.85
C ALA A 57 9.45 1.38 -12.10
N GLU A 58 10.29 1.07 -11.12
CA GLU A 58 10.00 0.13 -10.05
C GLU A 58 9.89 0.98 -8.78
N LEU A 59 8.65 1.34 -8.43
CA LEU A 59 8.29 2.27 -7.34
C LEU A 59 7.14 1.68 -6.52
N MET A 60 6.89 0.38 -6.67
CA MET A 60 5.86 -0.34 -5.92
C MET A 60 6.46 -0.79 -4.60
N ASP A 61 5.63 -0.79 -3.56
CA ASP A 61 5.97 -1.36 -2.26
C ASP A 61 4.94 -2.43 -1.88
N SER A 62 4.86 -2.83 -0.61
CA SER A 62 3.85 -3.80 -0.15
C SER A 62 2.41 -3.38 -0.48
N GLY A 63 2.12 -2.08 -0.55
CA GLY A 63 0.81 -1.53 -0.88
C GLY A 63 0.63 -1.19 -2.36
N GLY A 64 1.68 -1.36 -3.18
CA GLY A 64 1.70 -1.09 -4.62
C GLY A 64 1.88 0.39 -4.99
N LEU A 65 1.67 1.32 -4.06
CA LEU A 65 1.69 2.77 -4.31
C LEU A 65 2.76 3.56 -3.54
N GLY A 66 3.55 2.90 -2.69
CA GLY A 66 4.34 3.56 -1.64
C GLY A 66 5.30 4.64 -2.09
N GLU A 67 5.91 4.53 -3.27
CA GLU A 67 6.89 5.51 -3.76
C GLU A 67 6.32 6.48 -4.80
N SER A 68 5.01 6.78 -4.70
CA SER A 68 4.33 7.79 -5.52
C SER A 68 4.32 7.51 -7.03
N LEU A 69 4.35 6.23 -7.43
CA LEU A 69 4.34 5.78 -8.83
C LEU A 69 3.35 6.57 -9.70
N LEU A 70 2.07 6.59 -9.29
CA LEU A 70 1.00 7.25 -10.07
C LEU A 70 1.25 8.75 -10.20
N SER A 71 1.54 9.43 -9.10
CA SER A 71 1.77 10.87 -9.09
C SER A 71 2.99 11.27 -9.93
N LEU A 72 4.08 10.52 -9.84
CA LEU A 72 5.31 10.79 -10.59
C LEU A 72 5.11 10.53 -12.08
N ALA A 73 4.54 9.39 -12.46
CA ALA A 73 4.25 9.09 -13.87
C ALA A 73 3.31 10.14 -14.50
N SER A 74 2.29 10.55 -13.74
CA SER A 74 1.34 11.59 -14.14
C SER A 74 2.00 12.96 -14.31
N ALA A 75 2.91 13.33 -13.40
CA ALA A 75 3.70 14.55 -13.50
C ALA A 75 4.66 14.51 -14.70
N ALA A 76 5.34 13.39 -14.94
CA ALA A 76 6.23 13.22 -16.09
C ALA A 76 5.51 13.42 -17.43
N ARG A 77 4.29 12.88 -17.53
CA ARG A 77 3.43 13.03 -18.72
C ARG A 77 2.96 14.47 -18.90
N ARG A 78 2.35 15.07 -17.87
CA ARG A 78 1.83 16.44 -17.94
C ARG A 78 2.91 17.51 -18.08
N GLY A 79 4.08 17.29 -17.47
CA GLY A 79 5.23 18.20 -17.54
C GLY A 79 5.95 18.18 -18.89
N GLY A 80 5.51 17.34 -19.83
CA GLY A 80 6.09 17.28 -21.18
C GLY A 80 7.45 16.59 -21.24
N LEU A 81 7.87 15.89 -20.19
CA LEU A 81 9.10 15.09 -20.20
C LEU A 81 8.97 13.88 -21.13
N LEU A 82 7.77 13.32 -21.25
CA LEU A 82 7.48 12.17 -22.11
C LEU A 82 6.91 12.63 -23.46
N LEU A 83 7.19 11.87 -24.51
CA LEU A 83 6.41 11.98 -25.75
C LEU A 83 4.93 11.59 -25.47
N PRO A 84 3.95 12.16 -26.22
CA PRO A 84 2.53 11.86 -25.99
C PRO A 84 2.18 10.37 -26.02
N ALA A 85 2.83 9.61 -26.91
CA ALA A 85 2.64 8.17 -27.09
C ALA A 85 3.72 7.32 -26.40
N ALA A 86 4.55 7.91 -25.53
CA ALA A 86 5.56 7.14 -24.80
C ALA A 86 4.87 6.07 -23.93
N PRO A 87 5.24 4.78 -24.04
CA PRO A 87 4.82 3.77 -23.07
C PRO A 87 5.30 4.10 -21.66
N LEU A 88 4.53 3.64 -20.65
CA LEU A 88 4.95 3.62 -19.26
C LEU A 88 4.92 2.18 -18.75
N LEU A 89 5.97 1.79 -18.05
CA LEU A 89 6.13 0.47 -17.44
C LEU A 89 6.27 0.66 -15.91
N PRO A 90 5.34 0.12 -15.10
CA PRO A 90 4.14 -0.61 -15.52
C PRO A 90 3.11 0.30 -16.21
N ALA A 91 2.25 -0.28 -17.06
CA ALA A 91 1.19 0.41 -17.79
C ALA A 91 -0.07 0.59 -16.95
N ARG A 92 -0.37 -0.38 -16.08
CA ARG A 92 -1.54 -0.36 -15.21
C ARG A 92 -1.19 -1.00 -13.86
N ILE A 93 -1.82 -0.49 -12.81
CA ILE A 93 -1.79 -1.11 -11.49
C ILE A 93 -3.22 -1.34 -10.99
N ARG A 94 -3.42 -2.49 -10.33
CA ARG A 94 -4.65 -2.90 -9.68
C ARG A 94 -4.31 -3.23 -8.23
N VAL A 95 -5.13 -2.77 -7.30
CA VAL A 95 -5.02 -3.12 -5.88
C VAL A 95 -6.29 -3.83 -5.46
N TRP A 96 -6.12 -4.93 -4.76
CA TRP A 96 -7.18 -5.76 -4.21
C TRP A 96 -7.06 -5.75 -2.69
N ALA A 97 -8.19 -5.93 -2.00
CA ALA A 97 -8.21 -6.06 -0.56
C ALA A 97 -9.12 -7.17 -0.08
N THR A 98 -8.73 -7.73 1.06
CA THR A 98 -9.45 -8.76 1.79
C THR A 98 -9.55 -8.35 3.26
N LEU A 99 -10.75 -8.43 3.82
CA LEU A 99 -10.95 -8.30 5.26
C LEU A 99 -10.62 -9.64 5.91
N VAL A 100 -9.76 -9.64 6.92
CA VAL A 100 -9.29 -10.86 7.57
C VAL A 100 -9.42 -10.78 9.08
N GLU A 101 -9.52 -11.95 9.69
CA GLU A 101 -9.16 -12.18 11.08
C GLU A 101 -7.69 -12.62 11.11
N LEU A 102 -6.80 -11.71 11.49
CA LEU A 102 -5.38 -11.98 11.67
C LEU A 102 -5.14 -12.50 13.09
N GLN A 103 -4.67 -13.73 13.21
CA GLN A 103 -4.48 -14.43 14.48
C GLN A 103 -3.01 -14.42 14.91
N GLY A 104 -2.10 -14.51 13.94
CA GLY A 104 -0.66 -14.47 14.16
C GLY A 104 0.09 -14.10 12.88
N CYS A 105 1.20 -13.37 12.99
CA CYS A 105 1.98 -12.94 11.82
C CYS A 105 3.49 -12.86 12.09
N GLY A 106 3.95 -13.53 13.16
CA GLY A 106 5.33 -13.48 13.63
C GLY A 106 5.80 -12.07 13.98
N THR A 107 7.11 -11.82 13.83
CA THR A 107 7.77 -10.54 14.14
C THR A 107 7.55 -9.46 13.07
N ALA A 108 6.84 -9.75 11.98
CA ALA A 108 6.73 -8.87 10.80
C ALA A 108 5.88 -7.59 11.02
N LEU A 109 5.20 -7.48 12.15
CA LEU A 109 4.58 -6.21 12.56
C LEU A 109 5.60 -5.42 13.40
N ASP A 110 6.62 -4.85 12.75
CA ASP A 110 7.76 -4.08 13.34
C ASP A 110 7.39 -2.93 14.30
N SER A 111 6.11 -2.74 14.64
CA SER A 111 5.64 -1.82 15.69
C SER A 111 4.21 -2.13 16.16
N ALA A 112 3.63 -3.26 15.73
CA ALA A 112 2.21 -3.54 15.87
C ALA A 112 1.97 -5.01 16.21
N GLU A 113 2.75 -5.59 17.13
CA GLU A 113 2.48 -6.93 17.68
C GLU A 113 0.97 -7.09 17.93
N LEU A 114 0.36 -8.23 17.62
CA LEU A 114 -1.03 -8.49 18.02
C LEU A 114 -1.03 -8.58 19.55
N VAL A 115 -1.17 -7.44 20.23
CA VAL A 115 -1.18 -7.40 21.70
C VAL A 115 -2.51 -7.98 22.12
N PRO A 116 -2.52 -8.99 22.99
CA PRO A 116 -3.76 -9.61 23.42
C PRO A 116 -4.69 -8.54 24.01
N SER A 117 -5.99 -8.65 23.70
CA SER A 117 -7.00 -7.70 24.20
C SER A 117 -7.04 -7.64 25.74
N ARG A 118 -6.52 -8.68 26.40
CA ARG A 118 -6.24 -8.75 27.83
C ARG A 118 -4.87 -9.37 28.13
N LEU A 119 -4.14 -8.79 29.07
CA LEU A 119 -2.92 -9.37 29.63
C LEU A 119 -3.06 -9.42 31.15
N SER A 120 -3.00 -10.62 31.74
CA SER A 120 -3.16 -10.83 33.19
C SER A 120 -4.44 -10.18 33.76
N GLY A 121 -5.56 -10.28 33.04
CA GLY A 121 -6.84 -9.69 33.44
C GLY A 121 -6.97 -8.18 33.15
N VAL A 122 -5.89 -7.49 32.77
CA VAL A 122 -5.91 -6.08 32.39
C VAL A 122 -6.33 -5.96 30.93
N ALA A 123 -7.42 -5.22 30.68
CA ALA A 123 -7.86 -4.94 29.32
C ALA A 123 -6.92 -3.93 28.65
N LEU A 124 -6.32 -4.32 27.52
CA LEU A 124 -5.35 -3.50 26.79
C LEU A 124 -5.99 -2.67 25.67
N TRP A 125 -7.32 -2.76 25.47
CA TRP A 125 -8.03 -1.96 24.47
C TRP A 125 -7.74 -0.45 24.52
N PRO A 126 -7.50 0.20 25.69
CA PRO A 126 -7.15 1.62 25.69
C PRO A 126 -5.78 1.88 25.04
N TRP A 127 -4.83 0.97 25.22
CA TRP A 127 -3.50 1.01 24.61
C TRP A 127 -3.56 0.73 23.11
N LEU A 128 -4.46 -0.16 22.68
CA LEU A 128 -4.71 -0.43 21.25
C LEU A 128 -5.24 0.80 20.52
N ARG A 129 -5.96 1.72 21.19
CA ARG A 129 -6.39 3.01 20.59
C ARG A 129 -5.21 3.92 20.23
N TYR A 130 -4.05 3.78 20.86
CA TYR A 130 -2.85 4.52 20.49
C TYR A 130 -2.12 3.95 19.27
N ARG A 131 -2.54 2.80 18.73
CA ARG A 131 -2.01 2.21 17.48
C ARG A 131 -2.32 3.00 16.23
N HIS A 132 -2.92 4.18 16.37
CA HIS A 132 -2.93 5.14 15.29
C HIS A 132 -1.52 5.46 14.84
N ARG A 133 -1.15 4.94 13.67
CA ARG A 133 -0.58 5.77 12.61
C ARG A 133 -0.92 5.18 11.25
N ARG A 134 -1.12 6.10 10.32
CA ARG A 134 -1.65 5.98 8.95
C ARG A 134 -0.97 4.93 8.05
N SER A 135 0.00 4.17 8.56
CA SER A 135 0.82 3.21 7.82
C SER A 135 0.29 1.79 7.98
N TYR A 136 0.37 1.02 6.91
CA TYR A 136 0.33 -0.45 6.95
C TYR A 136 1.71 -1.01 7.31
N SER A 137 1.75 -2.32 7.55
CA SER A 137 2.96 -3.10 7.72
C SER A 137 3.09 -4.12 6.58
N ALA A 138 4.33 -4.51 6.27
CA ALA A 138 4.62 -5.53 5.28
C ALA A 138 4.67 -6.92 5.95
N VAL A 139 3.68 -7.77 5.67
CA VAL A 139 3.56 -9.11 6.27
C VAL A 139 3.77 -10.17 5.20
N ASP A 140 4.52 -11.21 5.53
CA ASP A 140 4.61 -12.42 4.72
C ASP A 140 3.38 -13.28 5.02
N LEU A 141 2.32 -13.10 4.24
CA LEU A 141 1.02 -13.68 4.49
C LEU A 141 1.03 -15.21 4.31
N ALA A 142 1.96 -15.76 3.52
CA ALA A 142 2.16 -17.20 3.40
C ALA A 142 2.67 -17.85 4.70
N ALA A 143 3.29 -17.06 5.58
CA ALA A 143 3.76 -17.48 6.90
C ALA A 143 2.87 -16.99 8.06
N ALA A 144 1.77 -16.28 7.75
CA ALA A 144 0.85 -15.74 8.75
C ALA A 144 -0.31 -16.70 9.02
N GLU A 145 -0.84 -16.66 10.24
CA GLU A 145 -2.07 -17.31 10.65
C GLU A 145 -3.21 -16.29 10.55
N TYR A 146 -4.13 -16.52 9.60
CA TYR A 146 -5.28 -15.65 9.37
C TYR A 146 -6.44 -16.42 8.74
N ALA A 147 -7.65 -15.90 8.92
CA ALA A 147 -8.85 -16.36 8.25
C ALA A 147 -9.43 -15.24 7.36
N PRO A 148 -9.64 -15.47 6.05
CA PRO A 148 -10.34 -14.52 5.20
C PRO A 148 -11.82 -14.44 5.62
N LEU A 149 -12.32 -13.22 5.79
CA LEU A 149 -13.71 -12.96 6.17
C LEU A 149 -14.56 -12.45 4.99
N THR A 150 -13.92 -12.03 3.91
CA THR A 150 -14.55 -11.57 2.67
C THR A 150 -13.83 -12.19 1.48
N ASP A 151 -14.44 -12.14 0.30
CA ASP A 151 -13.70 -12.34 -0.94
C ASP A 151 -12.74 -11.17 -1.20
N GLU A 152 -11.78 -11.38 -2.10
CA GLU A 152 -10.95 -10.30 -2.63
C GLU A 152 -11.81 -9.29 -3.39
N CYS A 153 -11.65 -8.01 -3.08
CA CYS A 153 -12.38 -6.92 -3.72
C CYS A 153 -11.41 -5.95 -4.40
N LEU A 154 -11.70 -5.58 -5.66
CA LEU A 154 -10.91 -4.59 -6.38
C LEU A 154 -11.06 -3.22 -5.72
N VAL A 155 -9.97 -2.74 -5.12
CA VAL A 155 -9.88 -1.48 -4.39
C VAL A 155 -9.68 -0.30 -5.33
N PHE A 156 -8.89 -0.43 -6.38
CA PHE A 156 -8.89 0.47 -7.53
C PHE A 156 -8.12 -0.16 -8.70
N SER A 157 -8.31 0.40 -9.90
CA SER A 157 -7.44 0.20 -11.06
C SER A 157 -7.04 1.57 -11.59
N ALA A 158 -5.76 1.76 -11.91
CA ALA A 158 -5.23 3.00 -12.44
C ALA A 158 -4.30 2.73 -13.62
N VAL A 159 -4.50 3.49 -14.70
CA VAL A 159 -3.53 3.57 -15.81
C VAL A 159 -2.39 4.48 -15.37
N VAL A 160 -1.16 4.00 -15.52
CA VAL A 160 0.03 4.76 -15.10
C VAL A 160 0.24 5.92 -16.07
N GLY A 161 0.36 7.13 -15.52
CA GLY A 161 0.44 8.37 -16.29
C GLY A 161 -0.85 9.19 -16.29
N ASP A 162 -1.99 8.58 -15.95
CA ASP A 162 -3.23 9.31 -15.71
C ASP A 162 -3.23 9.98 -14.34
N ALA A 163 -4.23 10.83 -14.06
CA ALA A 163 -4.41 11.38 -12.73
C ALA A 163 -4.68 10.24 -11.73
N PRO A 164 -4.09 10.28 -10.51
CA PRO A 164 -4.42 9.30 -9.47
C PRO A 164 -5.93 9.26 -9.20
N PRO A 165 -6.50 8.06 -8.92
CA PRO A 165 -7.91 7.95 -8.60
C PRO A 165 -8.27 8.74 -7.34
N ALA A 166 -9.54 9.16 -7.22
CA ALA A 166 -10.03 9.81 -6.01
C ALA A 166 -10.26 8.80 -4.86
N ASP A 167 -10.30 9.31 -3.62
CA ASP A 167 -10.72 8.54 -2.45
C ASP A 167 -12.10 7.93 -2.66
N ARG A 168 -12.29 6.68 -2.22
CA ARG A 168 -13.59 5.99 -2.31
C ARG A 168 -13.85 5.06 -1.13
N LEU A 169 -15.14 4.83 -0.87
CA LEU A 169 -15.60 3.79 0.03
C LEU A 169 -15.82 2.51 -0.77
N VAL A 170 -15.31 1.39 -0.27
CA VAL A 170 -15.54 0.07 -0.86
C VAL A 170 -16.41 -0.73 0.10
N ALA A 171 -17.53 -1.23 -0.40
CA ALA A 171 -18.40 -2.15 0.32
C ALA A 171 -17.84 -3.56 0.19
N LEU A 172 -17.67 -4.26 1.31
CA LEU A 172 -17.31 -5.67 1.33
C LEU A 172 -18.50 -6.50 1.78
N THR A 173 -18.56 -7.75 1.31
CA THR A 173 -19.56 -8.72 1.77
C THR A 173 -18.86 -9.77 2.61
N ALA A 174 -19.27 -9.89 3.89
CA ALA A 174 -18.76 -10.93 4.76
C ALA A 174 -19.21 -12.31 4.27
N GLN A 175 -18.24 -13.19 4.05
CA GLN A 175 -18.43 -14.60 3.66
C GLN A 175 -18.27 -15.54 4.86
N ALA A 176 -17.58 -15.11 5.91
CA ALA A 176 -17.38 -15.87 7.12
C ALA A 176 -17.65 -15.01 8.37
N SER A 177 -17.92 -15.70 9.47
CA SER A 177 -17.96 -15.05 10.78
C SER A 177 -16.56 -14.98 11.37
N GLY A 178 -16.23 -13.88 12.04
CA GLY A 178 -14.92 -13.72 12.68
C GLY A 178 -14.70 -12.31 13.21
N GLU A 179 -13.50 -12.07 13.73
CA GLU A 179 -13.07 -10.75 14.18
C GLU A 179 -12.41 -9.99 13.04
N ALA A 180 -13.10 -8.99 12.48
CA ALA A 180 -12.57 -8.13 11.43
C ALA A 180 -11.50 -7.19 12.00
N ASN A 181 -10.26 -7.67 12.08
CA ASN A 181 -9.18 -6.98 12.78
C ASN A 181 -8.08 -6.42 11.87
N ALA A 182 -8.05 -6.83 10.61
CA ALA A 182 -7.09 -6.33 9.64
C ALA A 182 -7.67 -6.32 8.22
N VAL A 183 -7.12 -5.45 7.39
CA VAL A 183 -7.29 -5.46 5.94
C VAL A 183 -5.95 -5.77 5.32
N VAL A 184 -5.93 -6.79 4.46
CA VAL A 184 -4.77 -7.18 3.65
C VAL A 184 -4.94 -6.59 2.27
N TRP A 185 -3.86 -6.05 1.69
CA TRP A 185 -3.81 -5.60 0.30
C TRP A 185 -2.80 -6.40 -0.49
N VAL A 186 -3.19 -6.73 -1.71
CA VAL A 186 -2.33 -7.26 -2.75
C VAL A 186 -2.50 -6.40 -4.00
N TRP A 187 -1.51 -6.41 -4.88
CA TRP A 187 -1.53 -5.65 -6.10
C TRP A 187 -1.09 -6.50 -7.29
N GLU A 188 -1.51 -6.04 -8.46
CA GLU A 188 -1.11 -6.56 -9.75
C GLU A 188 -0.67 -5.37 -10.62
N ALA A 189 0.43 -5.53 -11.34
CA ALA A 189 0.96 -4.54 -12.25
C ALA A 189 1.12 -5.15 -13.64
N ASP A 190 0.35 -4.64 -14.59
CA ASP A 190 0.52 -4.97 -16.01
C ASP A 190 1.72 -4.19 -16.52
N LEU A 191 2.76 -4.89 -16.99
CA LEU A 191 3.97 -4.23 -17.47
C LEU A 191 3.69 -3.42 -18.74
N ASP A 192 2.93 -3.99 -19.66
CA ASP A 192 2.50 -3.38 -20.91
C ASP A 192 1.13 -3.93 -21.35
N ASP A 193 0.69 -3.55 -22.55
CA ASP A 193 -0.58 -4.01 -23.13
C ASP A 193 -0.44 -5.33 -23.91
N SER A 194 0.66 -6.07 -23.76
CA SER A 194 0.90 -7.32 -24.51
C SER A 194 0.01 -8.49 -24.07
N GLY A 195 -0.62 -8.38 -22.89
CA GLY A 195 -1.36 -9.47 -22.27
C GLY A 195 -0.47 -10.48 -21.53
N ALA A 196 0.81 -10.17 -21.32
CA ALA A 196 1.67 -10.93 -20.41
C ALA A 196 1.05 -10.99 -19.00
N PRO A 197 1.28 -12.08 -18.24
CA PRO A 197 0.81 -12.16 -16.86
C PRO A 197 1.29 -10.97 -16.03
N PRO A 198 0.43 -10.38 -15.18
CA PRO A 198 0.83 -9.25 -14.35
C PRO A 198 1.90 -9.65 -13.34
N LEU A 199 2.78 -8.70 -12.99
CA LEU A 199 3.54 -8.82 -11.74
C LEU A 199 2.57 -8.72 -10.57
N THR A 200 2.76 -9.54 -9.54
CA THR A 200 1.91 -9.50 -8.36
C THR A 200 2.69 -9.79 -7.09
N ASN A 201 2.24 -9.22 -5.98
CA ASN A 201 2.68 -9.58 -4.63
C ASN A 201 1.69 -10.49 -3.91
N ALA A 202 0.74 -11.13 -4.61
CA ALA A 202 -0.21 -12.05 -4.00
C ALA A 202 0.50 -13.21 -3.27
N PRO A 203 -0.07 -13.75 -2.17
CA PRO A 203 0.58 -14.77 -1.35
C PRO A 203 0.83 -16.11 -2.06
N TRP A 204 0.04 -16.40 -3.10
CA TRP A 204 0.19 -17.61 -3.93
C TRP A 204 1.28 -17.46 -5.00
N ALA A 205 1.78 -16.25 -5.24
CA ALA A 205 2.81 -16.00 -6.24
C ALA A 205 4.22 -16.26 -5.71
N ALA A 206 5.22 -16.24 -6.60
CA ALA A 206 6.61 -16.35 -6.20
C ALA A 206 6.97 -15.28 -5.17
N ARG A 207 7.75 -15.67 -4.15
CA ARG A 207 8.09 -14.78 -3.04
C ARG A 207 8.85 -13.54 -3.53
N THR A 208 8.32 -12.37 -3.23
CA THR A 208 8.92 -11.07 -3.55
C THR A 208 9.37 -10.34 -2.29
N HIS A 209 10.23 -9.34 -2.46
CA HIS A 209 10.62 -8.46 -1.35
C HIS A 209 9.47 -7.55 -0.89
N TRP A 210 8.44 -7.34 -1.74
CA TRP A 210 7.30 -6.48 -1.43
C TRP A 210 6.42 -7.05 -0.32
N ARG A 211 6.26 -8.38 -0.22
CA ARG A 211 5.29 -9.02 0.70
C ARG A 211 3.88 -8.43 0.54
N GLN A 212 2.97 -8.62 1.50
CA GLN A 212 1.61 -8.06 1.45
C GLN A 212 1.46 -6.91 2.45
N ALA A 213 0.73 -5.86 2.08
CA ALA A 213 0.42 -4.78 3.00
C ALA A 213 -0.72 -5.18 3.93
N VAL A 214 -0.57 -4.93 5.22
CA VAL A 214 -1.58 -5.21 6.24
C VAL A 214 -1.83 -3.96 7.06
N LYS A 215 -3.09 -3.56 7.15
CA LYS A 215 -3.54 -2.46 8.00
C LYS A 215 -4.46 -3.00 9.09
N LEU A 216 -4.03 -2.86 10.33
CA LEU A 216 -4.87 -3.19 11.49
C LEU A 216 -6.04 -2.18 11.59
N LEU A 217 -7.22 -2.70 11.92
CA LEU A 217 -8.41 -1.89 12.12
C LEU A 217 -8.47 -1.37 13.57
N PRO A 218 -8.94 -0.12 13.79
CA PRO A 218 -8.98 0.49 15.12
C PRO A 218 -10.07 -0.10 16.04
N ALA A 219 -11.05 -0.79 15.45
CA ALA A 219 -12.08 -1.52 16.15
C ALA A 219 -12.20 -2.91 15.52
N TYR A 220 -12.52 -3.90 16.35
CA TYR A 220 -12.68 -5.31 15.96
C TYR A 220 -14.17 -5.68 15.95
N PRO A 221 -14.99 -5.17 15.00
CA PRO A 221 -16.36 -5.63 14.93
C PRO A 221 -16.33 -7.12 14.64
N ARG A 222 -17.03 -7.89 15.46
CA ARG A 222 -17.39 -9.25 15.08
C ARG A 222 -18.33 -9.13 13.89
N ILE A 223 -17.93 -9.72 12.77
CA ILE A 223 -18.76 -9.78 11.57
C ILE A 223 -19.37 -11.17 11.44
N THR A 224 -20.53 -11.21 10.80
CA THR A 224 -21.24 -12.42 10.42
C THR A 224 -21.63 -12.29 8.95
N PRO A 225 -21.88 -13.40 8.24
CA PRO A 225 -22.45 -13.36 6.91
C PRO A 225 -23.65 -12.42 6.83
N HIS A 226 -23.80 -11.74 5.70
CA HIS A 226 -24.87 -10.76 5.42
C HIS A 226 -24.74 -9.37 6.09
N ILE A 227 -23.64 -9.09 6.80
CA ILE A 227 -23.27 -7.71 7.18
C ILE A 227 -22.28 -7.16 6.15
N SER A 228 -22.56 -5.98 5.60
CA SER A 228 -21.66 -5.29 4.66
C SER A 228 -20.89 -4.15 5.35
N PRO A 229 -19.64 -4.37 5.80
CA PRO A 229 -18.80 -3.27 6.27
C PRO A 229 -18.33 -2.40 5.09
N TYR A 230 -18.14 -1.10 5.36
CA TYR A 230 -17.51 -0.16 4.42
C TYR A 230 -16.06 0.10 4.83
N LEU A 231 -15.12 -0.03 3.89
CA LEU A 231 -13.73 0.35 4.09
C LEU A 231 -13.45 1.72 3.45
N PRO A 232 -12.96 2.71 4.21
CA PRO A 232 -12.39 3.92 3.63
C PRO A 232 -11.03 3.62 3.01
N ILE A 233 -10.90 3.89 1.72
CA ILE A 233 -9.67 3.68 0.98
C ILE A 233 -9.26 5.00 0.33
N SER A 234 -8.02 5.40 0.61
CA SER A 234 -7.39 6.52 -0.06
C SER A 234 -6.20 6.01 -0.86
N PRO A 235 -6.03 6.33 -2.15
CA PRO A 235 -4.84 5.95 -2.92
C PRO A 235 -3.59 6.76 -2.49
N HIS A 236 -3.71 7.64 -1.50
CA HIS A 236 -2.60 8.37 -0.90
C HIS A 236 -1.97 7.65 0.29
N ILE A 237 -2.10 6.31 0.39
CA ILE A 237 -1.47 5.58 1.47
C ILE A 237 0.06 5.60 1.27
N SER A 238 0.73 6.48 1.99
CA SER A 238 2.19 6.50 2.08
C SER A 238 2.64 5.85 3.38
N TYR A 239 3.80 5.18 3.35
CA TYR A 239 4.58 4.93 4.55
C TYR A 239 4.79 6.25 5.30
N GLY A 240 4.71 6.19 6.63
CA GLY A 240 4.68 7.33 7.53
C GLY A 240 5.87 8.29 7.38
N THR A 241 5.82 9.16 6.38
CA THR A 241 6.54 10.42 6.40
C THR A 241 5.79 11.32 7.37
N ARG A 242 6.51 11.81 8.39
CA ARG A 242 5.94 12.79 9.33
C ARG A 242 5.33 13.93 8.51
N PRO A 243 4.05 14.30 8.71
CA PRO A 243 3.50 15.46 8.03
C PRO A 243 4.33 16.67 8.43
N ARG A 244 4.94 17.36 7.46
CA ARG A 244 5.39 18.73 7.65
C ARG A 244 4.15 19.51 8.09
N ARG A 245 4.14 20.01 9.34
CA ARG A 245 3.08 20.89 9.84
C ARG A 245 3.00 22.10 8.92
N VAL A 246 1.99 22.13 8.06
CA VAL A 246 1.42 23.39 7.59
C VAL A 246 0.50 23.85 8.71
N LEU A 247 0.98 24.80 9.51
CA LEU A 247 0.15 25.51 10.49
C LEU A 247 -0.99 26.19 9.73
N GLY A 248 -2.23 25.69 9.86
CA GLY A 248 -3.40 26.43 9.35
C GLY A 248 -4.66 25.62 9.00
N ALA A 249 -4.62 24.29 8.84
CA ALA A 249 -5.82 23.54 8.47
C ALA A 249 -6.51 22.90 9.69
N PRO A 250 -7.83 23.11 9.91
CA PRO A 250 -8.55 22.47 11.00
C PRO A 250 -8.61 20.96 10.80
N ALA A 251 -8.33 20.21 11.87
CA ALA A 251 -8.43 18.77 11.89
C ALA A 251 -9.89 18.33 11.64
N ARG A 252 -10.18 17.78 10.46
CA ARG A 252 -11.46 17.11 10.20
C ARG A 252 -11.48 15.78 10.96
N LEU A 253 -12.36 15.69 11.95
CA LEU A 253 -12.73 14.44 12.62
C LEU A 253 -13.36 13.51 11.58
N TRP A 254 -12.84 12.29 11.48
CA TRP A 254 -13.32 11.26 10.56
C TRP A 254 -14.54 10.55 11.16
N PRO A 255 -15.61 10.26 10.40
CA PRO A 255 -16.73 9.51 10.94
C PRO A 255 -16.36 8.03 11.10
N LEU A 256 -16.80 7.48 12.23
CA LEU A 256 -16.77 6.06 12.57
C LEU A 256 -17.47 5.22 11.48
N LEU A 257 -17.02 3.97 11.31
CA LEU A 257 -17.68 2.94 10.51
C LEU A 257 -19.22 3.01 10.71
N SER A 258 -19.96 3.32 9.65
CA SER A 258 -21.42 3.32 9.69
C SER A 258 -21.94 1.95 9.31
N LEU A 259 -22.58 1.26 10.26
CA LEU A 259 -23.36 0.05 10.01
C LEU A 259 -24.77 0.50 9.60
N SER A 260 -25.10 0.40 8.32
CA SER A 260 -26.49 0.61 7.88
C SER A 260 -27.30 -0.67 8.10
N ARG A 261 -28.29 -0.63 9.00
CA ARG A 261 -29.33 -1.66 9.08
C ARG A 261 -30.38 -1.38 8.00
N ALA A 262 -30.55 -2.31 7.07
CA ALA A 262 -31.70 -2.32 6.19
C ALA A 262 -33.00 -2.32 7.03
N HIS A 263 -33.85 -1.34 6.80
CA HIS A 263 -35.12 -1.16 7.51
C HIS A 263 -36.14 -2.25 7.14
N GLY A 264 -36.76 -2.83 8.16
CA GLY A 264 -37.95 -3.67 8.05
C GLY A 264 -38.60 -3.87 9.43
N ALA A 265 -39.65 -3.08 9.68
CA ALA A 265 -40.73 -3.24 10.67
C ALA A 265 -40.45 -3.17 12.19
N SER A 266 -41.10 -2.13 12.76
CA SER A 266 -41.48 -1.72 14.12
C SER A 266 -41.42 -2.70 15.33
N PRO A 267 -41.22 -2.17 16.58
CA PRO A 267 -41.04 -2.93 17.80
C PRO A 267 -42.31 -3.01 18.66
N TYR A 268 -42.82 -4.20 18.94
CA TYR A 268 -43.63 -4.45 20.13
C TYR A 268 -43.56 -5.95 20.44
N LEU A 269 -43.12 -6.31 21.65
CA LEU A 269 -43.78 -7.31 22.49
C LEU A 269 -43.27 -7.14 23.94
N PRO A 270 -44.16 -7.27 24.94
CA PRO A 270 -43.89 -6.88 26.31
C PRO A 270 -43.20 -7.99 27.10
N ILE A 271 -42.65 -7.55 28.23
CA ILE A 271 -42.11 -8.36 29.32
C ILE A 271 -43.20 -9.28 29.88
N SER A 272 -42.87 -10.55 30.05
CA SER A 272 -43.31 -11.44 31.15
C SER A 272 -42.23 -12.50 31.35
#